data_AF-A0A382W8V9-F1
#
_entry.id   AF-A0A382W8V9-F1
#
_cell.length_a   1.000
_cell.length_b   1.000
_cell.length_c   1.000
_cell.angle_alpha   90.00
_cell.angle_beta   90.00
_cell.angle_gamma   90.00
#
_symmetry.space_group_name_H-M   'P 1'
#
loop_
_entity.id
_entity.type
_entity.pdbx_description
1 polymer ?
#
loop_
_entity_poly.entity_id
_entity_poly.type
_entity_poly.pdbx_seq_one_letter_code
_entity_poly.pdbx_strand_id
1 'polypeptide(L)'
;DLGTTMKGRTMALFTSYASLRAVAQRLRAPLMGEGVQVLAQSIDGSAQQLMTRFAEEPESVLLGTASFWEGVDMPPGLLKALVLTRLPFAVPTDPIVKARSDQYDSPFNQYSVPQAVLRFRQGFGRLIRNKEDRGTIVIMDNRITAKNYGSSFLKSIPPCTLKPSNITTIGQAAAQWVA
;
A
#
# COMPACT_ATOMS: atom_id res chain seq x y z
N ASP A 1 14.38 -0.06 8.34
CA ASP A 1 14.66 -1.29 7.57
C ASP A 1 14.11 -1.18 6.16
N LEU A 2 12.89 -1.62 5.84
CA LEU A 2 12.38 -1.62 4.44
C LEU A 2 12.58 -0.30 3.69
N GLY A 3 12.24 0.85 4.29
CA GLY A 3 12.46 2.16 3.67
C GLY A 3 13.94 2.49 3.42
N THR A 4 14.85 2.05 4.29
CA THR A 4 16.30 2.18 4.11
C THR A 4 16.79 1.25 3.01
N THR A 5 16.40 -0.03 3.06
CA THR A 5 16.83 -1.07 2.13
C THR A 5 16.40 -0.81 0.69
N MET A 6 15.24 -0.16 0.51
CA MET A 6 14.73 0.25 -0.79
C MET A 6 15.26 1.63 -1.25
N LYS A 7 16.16 2.25 -0.46
CA LYS A 7 16.65 3.64 -0.66
C LYS A 7 15.51 4.62 -0.85
N GLY A 8 14.54 4.59 0.06
CA GLY A 8 13.25 5.23 -0.13
C GLY A 8 12.37 4.40 -1.07
N ARG A 9 11.74 5.04 -2.06
CA ARG A 9 10.90 4.39 -3.09
C ARG A 9 9.83 3.47 -2.50
N THR A 10 9.33 3.83 -1.33
CA THR A 10 8.40 3.02 -0.55
C THR A 10 7.13 3.80 -0.29
N MET A 11 5.98 3.16 -0.47
CA MET A 11 4.67 3.70 -0.10
C MET A 11 4.06 2.79 0.96
N ALA A 12 3.55 3.38 2.04
CA ALA A 12 2.81 2.65 3.06
C ALA A 12 1.40 3.23 3.22
N LEU A 13 0.40 2.36 3.08
CA LEU A 13 -1.01 2.73 3.16
C LEU A 13 -1.64 2.31 4.48
N PHE A 14 -2.32 3.28 5.10
CA PHE A 14 -2.98 3.17 6.39
C PHE A 14 -4.49 3.28 6.27
N THR A 15 -5.22 2.65 7.19
CA THR A 15 -6.69 2.78 7.23
C THR A 15 -7.17 4.03 7.97
N SER A 16 -6.27 4.76 8.65
CA SER A 16 -6.62 5.99 9.35
C SER A 16 -5.47 6.99 9.33
N TYR A 17 -5.82 8.27 9.31
CA TYR A 17 -4.85 9.36 9.48
C TYR A 17 -4.18 9.32 10.86
N ALA A 18 -4.85 8.83 11.90
CA ALA A 18 -4.27 8.73 13.23
C ALA A 18 -3.07 7.77 13.26
N SER A 19 -3.23 6.56 12.70
CA SER A 19 -2.14 5.59 12.58
C SER A 19 -1.00 6.10 11.68
N LEU A 20 -1.35 6.73 10.56
CA LEU A 20 -0.40 7.35 9.65
C LEU A 20 0.47 8.39 10.37
N ARG A 21 -0.15 9.33 11.10
CA ARG A 21 0.56 10.37 11.86
C ARG A 21 1.49 9.79 12.91
N ALA A 22 1.01 8.80 13.67
CA ALA A 22 1.82 8.15 14.70
C ALA A 22 3.06 7.45 14.12
N VAL A 23 2.92 6.81 12.96
CA VAL A 23 4.05 6.17 12.27
C VAL A 23 4.98 7.22 11.66
N ALA A 24 4.46 8.28 11.03
CA ALA A 24 5.27 9.36 10.47
C ALA A 24 6.22 9.97 11.51
N GLN A 25 5.70 10.27 12.70
CA GLN A 25 6.50 10.83 13.80
C GLN A 25 7.66 9.91 14.23
N ARG A 26 7.43 8.59 14.24
CA ARG A 26 8.44 7.59 14.63
C ARG A 26 9.47 7.32 13.55
N LEU A 27 9.09 7.46 12.27
CA LEU A 27 9.96 7.13 11.15
C LEU A 27 10.86 8.29 10.71
N ARG A 28 10.46 9.54 10.96
CA ARG A 28 11.20 10.73 10.47
C ARG A 28 12.66 10.77 10.89
N ALA A 29 12.95 10.76 12.19
CA ALA A 29 14.33 10.89 12.66
C ALA A 29 15.24 9.72 12.22
N PRO A 30 14.82 8.44 12.36
CA PRO A 30 15.65 7.33 11.89
C PRO A 30 15.89 7.33 10.38
N LEU A 31 14.88 7.62 9.56
CA LEU A 31 15.04 7.59 8.10
C LEU A 31 15.82 8.79 7.57
N MET A 32 15.66 9.96 8.19
CA MET A 32 16.46 11.14 7.83
C MET A 32 17.96 10.90 8.05
N GLY A 33 18.34 10.18 9.11
CA GLY A 33 19.72 9.77 9.34
C GLY A 33 20.30 8.86 8.25
N GLU A 34 19.44 8.18 7.49
CA GLU A 34 19.77 7.31 6.36
C GLU A 34 19.60 8.01 5.00
N GLY A 35 19.37 9.33 4.99
CA GLY A 35 19.13 10.11 3.77
C GLY A 35 17.75 9.89 3.12
N VAL A 36 16.81 9.26 3.83
CA VAL A 36 15.47 8.97 3.32
C VAL A 36 14.44 9.91 3.94
N GLN A 37 13.71 10.65 3.11
CA GLN A 37 12.66 11.56 3.59
C GLN A 37 11.36 10.81 3.95
N VAL A 38 10.52 11.42 4.78
CA VAL A 38 9.17 10.91 5.08
C VAL A 38 8.13 11.94 4.66
N LEU A 39 7.29 11.55 3.70
CA LEU A 39 6.19 12.35 3.17
C LEU A 39 4.87 11.80 3.70
N ALA A 40 4.14 12.57 4.51
CA ALA A 40 2.91 12.10 5.16
C ALA A 40 1.68 12.90 4.73
N GLN A 41 0.68 12.22 4.16
CA GLN A 41 -0.59 12.82 3.77
C GLN A 41 -1.28 13.50 4.96
N SER A 42 -1.91 14.65 4.71
CA SER A 42 -2.53 15.56 5.70
C SER A 42 -1.56 16.29 6.64
N ILE A 43 -0.27 15.96 6.64
CA ILE A 43 0.76 16.66 7.40
C ILE A 43 1.60 17.51 6.44
N ASP A 44 2.12 16.89 5.39
CA ASP A 44 3.11 17.49 4.49
C ASP A 44 2.49 17.97 3.15
N GLY A 45 1.22 17.65 2.91
CA GLY A 45 0.47 18.06 1.72
C GLY A 45 -0.73 17.18 1.39
N SER A 46 -1.42 17.56 0.31
CA SER A 46 -2.45 16.73 -0.33
C SER A 46 -1.84 15.51 -1.03
N ALA A 47 -2.66 14.50 -1.37
CA ALA A 47 -2.17 13.31 -2.06
C ALA A 47 -1.45 13.64 -3.37
N GLN A 48 -1.99 14.59 -4.14
CA GLN A 48 -1.42 15.02 -5.42
C GLN A 48 -0.08 15.73 -5.22
N GLN A 49 0.03 16.65 -4.26
CA GLN A 49 1.27 17.35 -3.95
C GLN A 49 2.36 16.38 -3.49
N LEU A 50 2.01 15.40 -2.65
CA LEU A 50 2.96 14.41 -2.17
C LEU A 50 3.38 13.44 -3.26
N MET A 51 2.50 13.09 -4.21
CA MET A 51 2.89 12.28 -5.36
C MET A 51 3.89 13.01 -6.25
N THR A 52 3.66 14.30 -6.53
CA THR A 52 4.60 15.12 -7.30
C THR A 52 5.97 15.16 -6.62
N ARG A 53 6.02 15.47 -5.32
CA ARG A 53 7.27 15.46 -4.55
C ARG A 53 7.93 14.07 -4.53
N PHE A 54 7.16 13.00 -4.35
CA PHE A 54 7.67 11.64 -4.36
C PHE A 54 8.30 11.27 -5.71
N ALA A 55 7.78 11.80 -6.82
CA ALA A 55 8.34 11.60 -8.16
C ALA A 55 9.64 12.38 -8.38
N GLU A 56 9.73 13.59 -7.84
CA GLU A 56 10.92 14.45 -7.90
C GLU A 56 12.03 13.97 -6.93
N GLU A 57 11.63 13.46 -5.76
CA GLU A 57 12.50 13.04 -4.67
C GLU A 57 12.20 11.57 -4.30
N PRO A 58 12.61 10.61 -5.14
CA PRO A 58 12.29 9.19 -4.97
C PRO A 58 12.92 8.56 -3.72
N GLU A 59 13.93 9.18 -3.13
CA GLU A 59 14.59 8.77 -1.88
C GLU A 59 13.72 9.12 -0.66
N SER A 60 12.46 8.71 -0.71
CA SER A 60 11.46 9.02 0.30
C SER A 60 10.55 7.83 0.61
N VAL A 61 9.90 7.89 1.77
CA VAL A 61 8.82 7.01 2.18
C VAL A 61 7.54 7.82 2.21
N LEU A 62 6.60 7.43 1.36
CA LEU A 62 5.29 8.08 1.23
C LEU A 62 4.24 7.36 2.07
N LEU A 63 3.68 8.06 3.04
CA LEU A 63 2.66 7.57 3.95
C LEU A 63 1.30 8.17 3.55
N GLY A 64 0.35 7.31 3.18
CA GLY A 64 -0.98 7.71 2.72
C GLY A 64 -2.10 6.90 3.35
N THR A 65 -3.35 7.37 3.24
CA THR A 65 -4.51 6.54 3.56
C THR A 65 -4.77 5.49 2.47
N ALA A 66 -5.61 4.50 2.72
CA ALA A 66 -5.93 3.44 1.75
C ALA A 66 -6.45 3.96 0.39
N SER A 67 -7.03 5.16 0.37
CA SER A 67 -7.48 5.86 -0.84
C SER A 67 -6.39 6.65 -1.57
N PHE A 68 -5.17 6.72 -1.04
CA PHE A 68 -4.12 7.60 -1.54
C PHE A 68 -3.74 7.32 -3.00
N TRP A 69 -3.73 6.04 -3.40
CA TRP A 69 -3.42 5.65 -4.78
C TRP A 69 -4.61 5.77 -5.75
N GLU A 70 -5.80 6.13 -5.25
CA GLU A 70 -7.01 6.24 -6.08
C GLU A 70 -6.93 7.57 -6.85
N GLY A 71 -6.79 7.50 -8.17
CA GLY A 71 -6.76 8.69 -9.03
C GLY A 71 -5.42 9.41 -9.14
N VAL A 72 -4.33 8.83 -8.64
CA VAL A 72 -2.97 9.37 -8.85
C VAL A 72 -2.21 8.55 -9.89
N ASP A 73 -1.56 9.24 -10.83
CA ASP A 73 -0.62 8.60 -11.75
C ASP A 73 0.78 8.58 -11.12
N MET A 74 1.50 7.50 -11.34
CA MET A 74 2.82 7.26 -10.77
C MET A 74 3.77 6.81 -11.87
N PRO A 75 4.92 7.46 -12.06
CA PRO A 75 5.92 7.03 -13.03
C PRO A 75 6.32 5.55 -12.83
N PRO A 76 6.49 4.77 -13.92
CA PRO A 76 7.02 3.41 -13.83
C PRO A 76 8.38 3.37 -13.11
N GLY A 77 8.66 2.31 -12.36
CA GLY A 77 9.92 2.13 -11.63
C GLY A 77 10.15 3.06 -10.43
N LEU A 78 9.25 4.02 -10.16
CA LEU A 78 9.36 4.93 -9.02
C LEU A 78 9.19 4.21 -7.69
N LEU A 79 8.16 3.35 -7.59
CA LEU A 79 7.82 2.60 -6.40
C LEU A 79 8.45 1.21 -6.44
N LYS A 80 9.24 0.87 -5.42
CA LYS A 80 9.89 -0.44 -5.26
C LYS A 80 9.24 -1.28 -4.16
N ALA A 81 8.65 -0.64 -3.16
CA ALA A 81 7.92 -1.33 -2.11
C ALA A 81 6.57 -0.68 -1.82
N LEU A 82 5.52 -1.50 -1.76
CA LEU A 82 4.18 -1.10 -1.32
C LEU A 82 3.81 -1.85 -0.05
N VAL A 83 3.50 -1.13 1.03
CA VAL A 83 3.09 -1.69 2.31
C VAL A 83 1.59 -1.45 2.53
N LEU A 84 0.83 -2.53 2.68
CA LEU A 84 -0.57 -2.50 3.08
C LEU A 84 -0.70 -2.89 4.54
N THR A 85 -1.02 -1.92 5.39
CA THR A 85 -1.23 -2.21 6.82
C THR A 85 -2.53 -2.99 7.08
N ARG A 86 -3.50 -2.88 6.18
CA ARG A 86 -4.75 -3.64 6.13
C ARG A 86 -5.16 -3.84 4.68
N LEU A 87 -5.98 -4.85 4.42
CA LEU A 87 -6.68 -4.99 3.15
C LEU A 87 -7.58 -3.77 2.87
N PRO A 88 -7.66 -3.28 1.62
CA PRO A 88 -8.29 -2.00 1.25
C PRO A 88 -9.83 -2.09 1.20
N PHE A 89 -10.45 -2.50 2.30
CA PHE A 89 -11.90 -2.46 2.46
C PHE A 89 -12.38 -1.02 2.63
N ALA A 90 -13.51 -0.70 1.99
CA ALA A 90 -14.18 0.57 2.22
C ALA A 90 -14.75 0.66 3.64
N VAL A 91 -14.88 1.88 4.15
CA VAL A 91 -15.46 2.12 5.47
C VAL A 91 -16.96 1.80 5.43
N PRO A 92 -17.47 0.83 6.22
CA PRO A 92 -18.88 0.43 6.13
C PRO A 92 -19.88 1.53 6.54
N THR A 93 -19.44 2.49 7.35
CA THR A 93 -20.25 3.63 7.80
C THR A 93 -20.31 4.77 6.78
N ASP A 94 -19.58 4.68 5.67
CA ASP A 94 -19.70 5.64 4.58
C ASP A 94 -21.11 5.55 3.96
N PRO A 95 -21.83 6.69 3.80
CA PRO A 95 -23.21 6.67 3.32
C PRO A 95 -23.39 6.00 1.94
N ILE A 96 -22.42 6.18 1.04
CA ILE A 96 -22.47 5.62 -0.32
C ILE A 96 -22.20 4.11 -0.24
N VAL A 97 -21.22 3.70 0.56
CA VAL A 97 -20.93 2.27 0.79
C VAL A 97 -22.15 1.57 1.39
N LYS A 98 -22.80 2.19 2.39
CA LYS A 98 -24.00 1.66 3.03
C LYS A 98 -25.15 1.52 2.04
N ALA A 99 -25.52 2.60 1.34
CA ALA A 99 -26.62 2.59 0.38
C ALA A 99 -26.43 1.58 -0.76
N ARG A 100 -25.19 1.34 -1.19
CA ARG A 100 -24.88 0.29 -2.18
C ARG A 100 -24.89 -1.11 -1.57
N SER A 101 -24.43 -1.25 -0.33
CA SER A 101 -24.40 -2.53 0.39
C SER A 101 -25.81 -3.08 0.60
N ASP A 102 -26.79 -2.21 0.89
CA ASP A 102 -28.19 -2.57 1.14
C ASP A 102 -28.91 -3.20 -0.08
N GLN A 103 -28.29 -3.17 -1.27
CA GLN A 103 -28.81 -3.76 -2.51
C GLN A 103 -28.48 -5.26 -2.67
N TYR A 104 -27.78 -5.87 -1.71
CA TYR A 104 -27.25 -7.22 -1.78
C TYR A 104 -27.69 -8.07 -0.59
N ASP A 105 -28.03 -9.34 -0.80
CA ASP A 105 -28.40 -10.28 0.27
C ASP A 105 -27.21 -10.57 1.21
N SER A 106 -26.00 -10.61 0.65
CA SER A 106 -24.76 -10.80 1.39
C SER A 106 -23.79 -9.65 1.06
N PRO A 107 -23.96 -8.45 1.64
CA PRO A 107 -23.20 -7.26 1.26
C PRO A 107 -21.69 -7.42 1.38
N PHE A 108 -21.22 -8.18 2.38
CA PHE A 108 -19.79 -8.42 2.55
C PHE A 108 -19.19 -9.19 1.36
N ASN A 109 -19.77 -10.35 1.01
CA ASN A 109 -19.23 -11.22 -0.04
C ASN A 109 -19.55 -10.71 -1.46
N GLN A 110 -20.72 -10.10 -1.66
CA GLN A 110 -21.21 -9.71 -2.98
C GLN A 110 -20.81 -8.28 -3.37
N TYR A 111 -20.50 -7.41 -2.41
CA TYR A 111 -20.10 -6.02 -2.67
C TYR A 111 -18.74 -5.66 -2.06
N SER A 112 -18.58 -5.82 -0.74
CA SER A 112 -17.38 -5.34 -0.04
C SER A 112 -16.09 -6.04 -0.50
N VAL A 113 -16.10 -7.37 -0.62
CA VAL A 113 -14.95 -8.16 -1.11
C VAL A 113 -14.60 -7.81 -2.56
N PRO A 114 -15.54 -7.85 -3.54
CA PRO A 114 -15.23 -7.44 -4.92
C PRO A 114 -14.66 -6.01 -5.04
N GLN A 115 -15.21 -5.05 -4.29
CA GLN A 115 -14.71 -3.68 -4.29
C GLN A 115 -13.28 -3.59 -3.74
N ALA A 116 -13.00 -4.28 -2.62
CA ALA A 116 -11.65 -4.32 -2.05
C ALA A 116 -10.64 -5.01 -2.98
N VAL A 117 -11.04 -6.10 -3.66
CA VAL A 117 -10.21 -6.78 -4.66
C VAL A 117 -9.92 -5.86 -5.86
N LEU A 118 -10.91 -5.10 -6.33
CA LEU A 118 -10.71 -4.15 -7.43
C LEU A 118 -9.69 -3.07 -7.04
N ARG A 119 -9.83 -2.48 -5.85
CA ARG A 119 -8.88 -1.48 -5.32
C ARG A 119 -7.47 -2.07 -5.16
N PHE A 120 -7.37 -3.29 -4.63
CA PHE A 120 -6.10 -4.00 -4.50
C PHE A 120 -5.42 -4.20 -5.85
N ARG A 121 -6.15 -4.69 -6.86
CA ARG A 121 -5.63 -4.89 -8.21
C ARG A 121 -5.15 -3.58 -8.85
N GLN A 122 -5.89 -2.49 -8.63
CA GLN A 122 -5.51 -1.16 -9.12
C GLN A 122 -4.23 -0.66 -8.43
N GLY A 123 -4.13 -0.77 -7.10
CA GLY A 123 -2.92 -0.41 -6.36
C GLY A 123 -1.71 -1.25 -6.78
N PHE A 124 -1.89 -2.55 -7.01
CA PHE A 124 -0.86 -3.44 -7.51
C PHE A 124 -0.34 -3.03 -8.89
N GLY A 125 -1.24 -2.67 -9.82
CA GLY A 125 -0.85 -2.19 -11.16
C GLY A 125 -0.08 -0.87 -11.16
N ARG A 126 -0.05 -0.14 -10.03
CA ARG A 126 0.82 1.03 -9.86
C ARG A 126 2.23 0.65 -9.41
N LEU A 127 2.40 -0.49 -8.74
CA LEU A 127 3.71 -1.00 -8.33
C LEU A 127 4.46 -1.65 -9.50
N ILE A 128 3.77 -2.45 -10.33
CA ILE A 128 4.38 -3.19 -11.45
C ILE A 128 3.64 -2.82 -12.74
N ARG A 129 4.28 -2.10 -13.66
CA ARG A 129 3.66 -1.67 -14.93
C ARG A 129 4.17 -2.41 -16.15
N ASN A 130 5.44 -2.82 -16.17
CA ASN A 130 6.04 -3.56 -17.28
C ASN A 130 6.76 -4.81 -16.76
N LYS A 131 7.18 -5.71 -17.68
CA LYS A 131 7.80 -6.99 -17.31
C LYS A 131 9.16 -6.86 -16.62
N GLU A 132 9.80 -5.70 -16.75
CA GLU A 132 11.13 -5.41 -16.20
C GLU A 132 11.07 -4.75 -14.82
N ASP A 133 9.92 -4.16 -14.46
CA ASP A 133 9.68 -3.59 -13.14
C ASP A 133 9.71 -4.69 -12.07
N ARG A 134 10.69 -4.61 -11.17
CA ARG A 134 10.74 -5.38 -9.93
C ARG A 134 10.29 -4.53 -8.75
N GLY A 135 9.45 -5.12 -7.92
CA GLY A 135 8.97 -4.51 -6.68
C GLY A 135 8.42 -5.56 -5.73
N THR A 136 8.20 -5.16 -4.48
CA THR A 136 7.65 -6.00 -3.42
C THR A 136 6.37 -5.39 -2.87
N ILE A 137 5.36 -6.23 -2.64
CA ILE A 137 4.18 -5.85 -1.85
C ILE A 137 4.24 -6.55 -0.49
N VAL A 138 4.15 -5.76 0.57
CA VAL A 138 4.12 -6.21 1.95
C VAL A 138 2.69 -6.06 2.47
N ILE A 139 2.06 -7.16 2.86
CA ILE A 139 0.68 -7.15 3.36
C ILE A 139 0.70 -7.56 4.82
N MET A 140 0.42 -6.61 5.72
CA MET A 140 0.45 -6.82 7.18
C MET A 140 -0.93 -7.25 7.72
N ASP A 141 -1.70 -7.94 6.90
CA ASP A 141 -3.07 -8.34 7.21
C ASP A 141 -3.26 -9.84 7.01
N ASN A 142 -3.27 -10.58 8.13
CA ASN A 142 -3.39 -12.05 8.12
C ASN A 142 -4.67 -12.56 7.44
N ARG A 143 -5.68 -11.70 7.23
CA ARG A 143 -6.92 -12.10 6.55
C ARG A 143 -6.69 -12.52 5.10
N ILE A 144 -5.59 -12.10 4.46
CA ILE A 144 -5.29 -12.50 3.08
C ILE A 144 -5.01 -14.01 2.96
N THR A 145 -4.48 -14.64 4.00
CA THR A 145 -4.23 -16.09 4.04
C THR A 145 -5.24 -16.83 4.90
N ALA A 146 -5.74 -16.22 5.98
CA ALA A 146 -6.60 -16.89 6.96
C ALA A 146 -8.10 -16.90 6.60
N LYS A 147 -8.55 -16.08 5.64
CA LYS A 147 -9.97 -16.03 5.25
C LYS A 147 -10.16 -16.53 3.83
N ASN A 148 -11.28 -17.22 3.58
CA ASN A 148 -11.61 -17.81 2.27
C ASN A 148 -11.55 -16.79 1.13
N TYR A 149 -12.04 -15.57 1.37
CA TYR A 149 -12.00 -14.49 0.38
C TYR A 149 -10.59 -13.97 0.08
N GLY A 150 -9.59 -14.26 0.91
CA GLY A 150 -8.21 -13.83 0.70
C GLY A 150 -7.64 -14.37 -0.62
N SER A 151 -8.07 -15.56 -1.01
CA SER A 151 -7.74 -16.16 -2.32
C SER A 151 -8.18 -15.30 -3.51
N SER A 152 -9.28 -14.54 -3.39
CA SER A 152 -9.76 -13.63 -4.42
C SER A 152 -8.80 -12.47 -4.67
N PHE A 153 -8.09 -12.00 -3.64
CA PHE A 153 -7.06 -10.96 -3.79
C PHE A 153 -5.86 -11.50 -4.57
N LEU A 154 -5.34 -12.67 -4.17
CA LEU A 154 -4.16 -13.26 -4.80
C LEU A 154 -4.42 -13.65 -6.27
N LYS A 155 -5.62 -14.13 -6.60
CA LYS A 155 -6.02 -14.47 -7.97
C LYS A 155 -6.28 -13.23 -8.85
N SER A 156 -6.46 -12.05 -8.25
CA SER A 156 -6.75 -10.83 -9.00
C SER A 156 -5.52 -10.17 -9.63
N ILE A 157 -4.32 -10.60 -9.22
CA ILE A 157 -3.03 -10.08 -9.68
C ILE A 157 -2.27 -11.16 -10.48
N PRO A 158 -1.27 -10.77 -11.29
CA PRO A 158 -0.41 -11.74 -11.97
C PRO A 158 0.26 -12.72 -10.98
N PRO A 159 0.65 -13.92 -11.44
CA PRO A 159 1.38 -14.87 -10.61
C PRO A 159 2.58 -14.21 -9.93
N CYS A 160 2.65 -14.34 -8.62
CA CYS A 160 3.70 -13.74 -7.80
C CYS A 160 4.19 -14.74 -6.75
N THR A 161 5.45 -14.60 -6.36
CA THR A 161 6.05 -15.40 -5.30
C THR A 161 5.52 -14.94 -3.95
N LEU A 162 4.60 -15.71 -3.36
CA LEU A 162 4.11 -15.47 -2.01
C LEU A 162 5.10 -16.07 -0.99
N LYS A 163 5.65 -15.23 -0.11
CA LYS A 163 6.57 -15.67 0.94
C LYS A 163 6.11 -15.18 2.33
N PRO A 164 5.63 -16.08 3.21
CA PRO A 164 5.42 -15.74 4.61
C PRO A 164 6.71 -15.18 5.21
N SER A 165 6.63 -14.03 5.89
CA SER A 165 7.80 -13.28 6.35
C SER A 165 7.56 -12.71 7.75
N ASN A 166 8.64 -12.49 8.50
CA ASN A 166 8.61 -11.81 9.79
C ASN A 166 8.89 -10.31 9.60
N ILE A 167 8.35 -9.46 10.47
CA ILE A 167 8.62 -8.01 10.48
C ILE A 167 10.11 -7.70 10.59
N THR A 168 10.90 -8.56 11.22
CA THR A 168 12.36 -8.39 11.39
C THR A 168 13.16 -8.74 10.14
N THR A 169 12.63 -9.56 9.23
CA THR A 169 13.36 -10.08 8.06
C THR A 169 12.87 -9.49 6.74
N ILE A 170 11.82 -8.68 6.78
CA ILE A 170 11.10 -8.28 5.57
C ILE A 170 11.89 -7.31 4.68
N GLY A 171 12.69 -6.40 5.25
CA GLY A 171 13.52 -5.50 4.45
C GLY A 171 14.58 -6.28 3.67
N GLN A 172 15.27 -7.20 4.32
CA GLN A 172 16.26 -8.08 3.68
C GLN A 172 15.63 -8.94 2.57
N ALA A 173 14.49 -9.56 2.84
CA ALA A 173 13.80 -10.38 1.84
C ALA A 173 13.34 -9.56 0.62
N ALA A 174 12.85 -8.33 0.85
CA ALA A 174 12.49 -7.41 -0.22
C ALA A 174 13.72 -6.96 -1.03
N ALA A 175 14.85 -6.68 -0.37
CA ALA A 175 16.12 -6.35 -1.03
C ALA A 175 16.57 -7.43 -1.99
N GLN A 176 16.59 -8.67 -1.52
CA GLN A 176 17.05 -9.82 -2.29
C GLN A 176 16.18 -10.08 -3.52
N TRP A 177 14.89 -9.76 -3.44
CA TRP A 177 13.96 -9.90 -4.56
C TRP A 177 14.11 -8.79 -5.61
N VAL A 178 14.34 -7.56 -5.17
CA VAL A 178 14.40 -6.38 -6.05
C VAL A 178 15.78 -6.22 -6.71
N ALA A 179 16.85 -6.72 -6.07
CA ALA A 179 18.20 -6.81 -6.63
C ALA A 179 18.24 -7.63 -7.94
#